data_AF-A0A3D0HV42-F1
#
_entry.id   AF-A0A3D0HV42-F1
#
_cell.length_a   1.000
_cell.length_b   1.000
_cell.length_c   1.000
_cell.angle_alpha   90.00
_cell.angle_beta   90.00
_cell.angle_gamma   90.00
#
_symmetry.space_group_name_H-M   'P 1'
#
loop_
_entity.id
_entity.type
_entity.pdbx_description
1 polymer ?
#
loop_
_entity_poly.entity_id
_entity_poly.type
_entity_poly.pdbx_seq_one_letter_code
_entity_poly.pdbx_strand_id
1 'polypeptide(L)'
;MKTKIIATLGPACEAIDTMVNMIHAGVDVFRINLSHQGPEEWRSRVINARLAGKRSGRMPALLFDLQGPKIRTGETSSSGVVLHTGNTIILTSSFSKCNEGLVFVNYKGLVSDTRCGERILIDDGKIALQITGTEGPDRLVVKVLSGGLLTSRKGVNFPETRLNVPALTDADKENIKLAIELEIDWLALSFVRSPKDIEEVRALLQLAGSMNQPGIIAKIEKPEAVDTFSEILNVADAIMIARGDLGVEVPFERLPIIQKDIIRQCISAAKPVIVATQMLEGMMNSLQPTRAEINDIANSVLDGADTLMLSGETATGLHPIESVETMQRVINRIELSGEVNQNRRDALPGTTERFITDTLIQNATQLATETSAKAITAYTHTGYTAFRLAAHRPKARIFIFTDNPWLPSRLKLLWGVEALFLPKPSKTVDYTEMMRQALTRNRWLDKGDVVIHLASFPLSAKGKTNMLYLASV
;
A
#
# COMPACT_ATOMS: atom_id res chain seq x y z
N MET A 1 -2.93 12.39 14.23
CA MET A 1 -3.00 11.39 13.16
C MET A 1 -1.99 10.28 13.38
N LYS A 2 -2.44 9.03 13.45
CA LYS A 2 -1.61 7.83 13.52
C LYS A 2 -1.70 7.01 12.23
N THR A 3 -2.90 6.76 11.71
CA THR A 3 -3.11 6.21 10.37
C THR A 3 -2.49 7.16 9.34
N LYS A 4 -1.78 6.59 8.39
CA LYS A 4 -0.95 7.31 7.42
C LYS A 4 -1.70 7.57 6.12
N ILE A 5 -1.25 8.53 5.34
CA ILE A 5 -1.84 8.87 4.04
C ILE A 5 -0.84 8.66 2.90
N ILE A 6 -1.20 7.82 1.93
CA ILE A 6 -0.56 7.77 0.60
C ILE A 6 -1.33 8.70 -0.34
N ALA A 7 -0.61 9.56 -1.07
CA ALA A 7 -1.14 10.30 -2.20
C ALA A 7 -0.45 9.87 -3.50
N THR A 8 -1.23 9.63 -4.54
CA THR A 8 -0.69 9.31 -5.86
C THR A 8 -0.32 10.60 -6.60
N LEU A 9 0.92 10.66 -7.07
CA LEU A 9 1.42 11.78 -7.87
C LEU A 9 0.91 11.70 -9.31
N GLY A 10 0.50 12.84 -9.84
CA GLY A 10 0.00 12.99 -11.19
C GLY A 10 0.00 14.45 -11.66
N PRO A 11 -0.55 14.73 -12.85
CA PRO A 11 -0.60 16.08 -13.41
C PRO A 11 -1.20 17.15 -12.48
N ALA A 12 -2.16 16.78 -11.62
CA ALA A 12 -2.79 17.72 -10.69
C ALA A 12 -1.87 18.16 -9.53
N CYS A 13 -0.78 17.42 -9.26
CA CYS A 13 0.08 17.66 -8.09
C CYS A 13 1.59 17.53 -8.37
N GLU A 14 2.03 17.70 -9.62
CA GLU A 14 3.44 17.55 -9.99
C GLU A 14 4.33 18.75 -9.62
N ALA A 15 3.74 19.91 -9.33
CA ALA A 15 4.45 21.09 -8.88
C ALA A 15 4.97 20.90 -7.43
N ILE A 16 6.22 21.30 -7.18
CA ILE A 16 6.87 21.16 -5.86
C ILE A 16 6.07 21.88 -4.76
N ASP A 17 5.51 23.06 -5.05
CA ASP A 17 4.70 23.81 -4.07
C ASP A 17 3.41 23.06 -3.70
N THR A 18 2.76 22.43 -4.67
CA THR A 18 1.60 21.57 -4.42
C THR A 18 1.98 20.38 -3.54
N MET A 19 3.10 19.71 -3.84
CA MET A 19 3.60 18.61 -3.01
C MET A 19 3.93 19.07 -1.59
N VAL A 20 4.52 20.25 -1.39
CA VAL A 20 4.78 20.83 -0.06
C VAL A 20 3.47 21.03 0.70
N ASN A 21 2.45 21.59 0.05
CA ASN A 21 1.14 21.77 0.66
C ASN A 21 0.47 20.43 1.01
N MET A 22 0.61 19.40 0.16
CA MET A 22 0.11 18.06 0.45
C MET A 22 0.84 17.41 1.65
N ILE A 23 2.16 17.61 1.79
CA ILE A 23 2.91 17.15 2.96
C ILE A 23 2.39 17.84 4.24
N HIS A 24 2.15 19.14 4.18
CA HIS A 24 1.57 19.88 5.31
C HIS A 24 0.13 19.44 5.63
N ALA A 25 -0.66 19.14 4.61
CA ALA A 25 -2.01 18.60 4.76
C ALA A 25 -2.03 17.21 5.40
N GLY A 26 -0.95 16.43 5.26
CA GLY A 26 -0.74 15.20 6.01
C GLY A 26 -0.25 14.00 5.20
N VAL A 27 0.22 14.18 3.96
CA VAL A 27 0.80 13.08 3.18
C VAL A 27 2.05 12.53 3.88
N ASP A 28 2.09 11.20 4.02
CA ASP A 28 3.22 10.44 4.54
C ASP A 28 4.04 9.76 3.44
N VAL A 29 3.38 9.36 2.36
CA VAL A 29 3.96 8.59 1.27
C VAL A 29 3.46 9.12 -0.07
N PHE A 30 4.35 9.34 -1.01
CA PHE A 30 3.99 9.61 -2.40
C PHE A 30 4.08 8.34 -3.24
N ARG A 31 2.96 7.97 -3.87
CA ARG A 31 2.88 6.88 -4.84
C ARG A 31 3.15 7.39 -6.24
N ILE A 32 4.01 6.69 -6.97
CA ILE A 32 4.28 6.89 -8.39
C ILE A 32 3.82 5.63 -9.12
N ASN A 33 2.74 5.76 -9.87
CA ASN A 33 2.13 4.66 -10.61
C ASN A 33 2.86 4.48 -11.96
N LEU A 34 3.53 3.35 -12.15
CA LEU A 34 4.30 3.05 -13.36
C LEU A 34 3.45 2.49 -14.51
N SER A 35 2.13 2.42 -14.34
CA SER A 35 1.20 2.05 -15.42
C SER A 35 1.08 3.11 -16.53
N HIS A 36 1.57 4.32 -16.28
CA HIS A 36 1.46 5.48 -17.15
C HIS A 36 2.80 6.22 -17.24
N GLN A 37 3.04 6.92 -18.34
CA GLN A 37 4.27 7.69 -18.59
C GLN A 37 5.52 6.80 -18.72
N GLY A 38 6.72 7.39 -18.73
CA GLY A 38 7.97 6.67 -18.85
C GLY A 38 8.96 6.99 -17.73
N PRO A 39 10.16 6.36 -17.78
CA PRO A 39 11.20 6.50 -16.77
C PRO A 39 11.60 7.95 -16.45
N GLU A 40 11.63 8.83 -17.45
CA GLU A 40 12.05 10.22 -17.26
C GLU A 40 11.04 11.02 -16.42
N GLU A 41 9.74 10.86 -16.65
CA GLU A 41 8.72 11.50 -15.83
C GLU A 41 8.73 10.96 -14.39
N TRP A 42 8.93 9.64 -14.22
CA TRP A 42 9.03 9.03 -12.90
C TRP A 42 10.24 9.56 -12.12
N ARG A 43 11.41 9.69 -12.76
CA ARG A 43 12.61 10.31 -12.18
C ARG A 43 12.34 11.74 -11.73
N SER A 44 11.71 12.54 -12.58
CA SER A 44 11.33 13.92 -12.26
C SER A 44 10.44 14.00 -11.01
N ARG A 45 9.43 13.12 -10.91
CA ARG A 45 8.56 13.04 -9.72
C ARG A 45 9.30 12.69 -8.45
N VAL A 46 10.24 11.73 -8.51
CA VAL A 46 11.08 11.37 -7.36
C VAL A 46 11.91 12.56 -6.88
N ILE A 47 12.54 13.28 -7.82
CA ILE A 47 13.34 14.47 -7.51
C ILE A 47 12.46 15.55 -6.87
N ASN A 48 11.31 15.86 -7.47
CA ASN A 48 10.38 16.88 -6.97
C ASN A 48 9.84 16.52 -5.58
N ALA A 49 9.46 15.27 -5.36
CA ALA A 49 8.97 14.81 -4.06
C ALA A 49 10.04 14.94 -2.95
N ARG A 50 11.30 14.63 -3.26
CA ARG A 50 12.42 14.84 -2.32
C ARG A 50 12.69 16.31 -2.05
N LEU A 51 12.62 17.16 -3.06
CA LEU A 51 12.74 18.62 -2.90
C LEU A 51 11.60 19.18 -2.05
N ALA A 52 10.37 18.73 -2.27
CA ALA A 52 9.22 19.09 -1.45
C ALA A 52 9.38 18.62 0.01
N GLY A 53 9.89 17.40 0.21
CA GLY A 53 10.22 16.86 1.52
C GLY A 53 11.27 17.69 2.27
N LYS A 54 12.32 18.14 1.58
CA LYS A 54 13.33 19.06 2.15
C LYS A 54 12.71 20.42 2.50
N ARG A 55 11.91 21.00 1.61
CA ARG A 55 11.29 22.32 1.81
C ARG A 55 10.25 22.34 2.93
N SER A 56 9.51 21.26 3.11
CA SER A 56 8.51 21.11 4.19
C SER A 56 9.12 20.73 5.54
N GLY A 57 10.40 20.31 5.57
CA GLY A 57 11.03 19.76 6.77
C GLY A 57 10.55 18.35 7.15
N ARG A 58 9.73 17.71 6.32
CA ARG A 58 9.21 16.34 6.52
C ARG A 58 9.41 15.54 5.25
N MET A 59 10.35 14.59 5.30
CA MET A 59 10.60 13.70 4.17
C MET A 59 9.46 12.66 4.04
N PRO A 60 8.71 12.62 2.93
CA PRO A 60 7.76 11.55 2.65
C PRO A 60 8.50 10.28 2.21
N ALA A 61 7.88 9.12 2.39
CA ALA A 61 8.33 7.91 1.71
C ALA A 61 7.93 7.94 0.23
N LEU A 62 8.66 7.20 -0.60
CA LEU A 62 8.37 7.01 -2.01
C LEU A 62 7.95 5.55 -2.27
N LEU A 63 6.84 5.39 -2.99
CA LEU A 63 6.26 4.11 -3.36
C LEU A 63 6.19 4.01 -4.89
N PHE A 64 6.90 3.05 -5.48
CA PHE A 64 6.71 2.68 -6.89
C PHE A 64 5.66 1.58 -6.99
N ASP A 65 4.63 1.79 -7.78
CA ASP A 65 3.57 0.81 -8.05
C ASP A 65 3.77 0.22 -9.45
N LEU A 66 4.25 -1.03 -9.49
CA LEU A 66 4.57 -1.75 -10.72
C LEU A 66 3.30 -2.03 -11.52
N GLN A 67 3.40 -1.99 -12.84
CA GLN A 67 2.23 -2.13 -13.72
C GLN A 67 1.67 -3.55 -13.66
N GLY A 68 2.54 -4.56 -13.66
CA GLY A 68 2.17 -5.97 -13.77
C GLY A 68 1.58 -6.35 -15.13
N PRO A 69 1.22 -7.63 -15.32
CA PRO A 69 0.75 -8.19 -16.59
C PRO A 69 -0.72 -7.83 -16.89
N LYS A 70 -1.03 -6.54 -17.13
CA LYS A 70 -2.40 -6.10 -17.44
C LYS A 70 -2.90 -6.62 -18.79
N ILE A 71 -3.99 -7.39 -18.75
CA ILE A 71 -4.74 -7.76 -19.95
C ILE A 71 -5.68 -6.60 -20.33
N ARG A 72 -5.66 -6.24 -21.61
CA ARG A 72 -6.38 -5.12 -22.19
C ARG A 72 -6.93 -5.44 -23.58
N THR A 73 -7.98 -4.73 -23.94
CA THR A 73 -8.48 -4.70 -25.31
C THR A 73 -7.56 -3.93 -26.25
N GLY A 74 -7.74 -4.15 -27.55
CA GLY A 74 -7.06 -3.39 -28.59
C GLY A 74 -7.51 -1.95 -28.74
N GLU A 75 -7.08 -1.36 -29.85
CA GLU A 75 -7.56 -0.05 -30.26
C GLU A 75 -8.93 -0.17 -30.94
N THR A 76 -9.78 0.79 -30.63
CA THR A 76 -11.10 1.04 -31.25
C THR A 76 -11.01 2.28 -32.13
N SER A 77 -12.05 2.55 -32.93
CA SER A 77 -12.25 3.87 -33.54
C SER A 77 -12.29 4.98 -32.48
N SER A 78 -12.05 6.23 -32.86
CA SER A 78 -12.07 7.38 -31.95
C SER A 78 -13.38 7.54 -31.19
N SER A 79 -14.51 7.15 -31.80
CA SER A 79 -15.84 7.13 -31.20
C SER A 79 -16.08 5.94 -30.25
N GLY A 80 -15.15 4.99 -30.16
CA GLY A 80 -15.38 3.68 -29.56
C GLY A 80 -16.28 2.78 -30.42
N VAL A 81 -16.63 1.62 -29.85
CA VAL A 81 -17.49 0.58 -30.44
C VAL A 81 -18.57 0.22 -29.43
N VAL A 82 -19.83 0.16 -29.86
CA VAL A 82 -20.93 -0.25 -28.97
C VAL A 82 -21.14 -1.76 -29.07
N LEU A 83 -20.99 -2.45 -27.95
CA LEU A 83 -21.34 -3.86 -27.84
C LEU A 83 -22.77 -3.97 -27.32
N HIS A 84 -23.67 -4.59 -28.09
CA HIS A 84 -25.08 -4.70 -27.72
C HIS A 84 -25.35 -5.98 -26.91
N THR A 85 -26.13 -5.83 -25.83
CA THR A 85 -26.59 -6.96 -25.02
C THR A 85 -27.33 -8.00 -25.88
N GLY A 86 -27.01 -9.28 -25.67
CA GLY A 86 -27.60 -10.40 -26.39
C GLY A 86 -26.82 -10.81 -27.64
N ASN A 87 -25.97 -9.95 -28.19
CA ASN A 87 -25.17 -10.26 -29.38
C ASN A 87 -24.10 -11.32 -29.07
N THR A 88 -23.75 -12.08 -30.10
CA THR A 88 -22.57 -12.95 -30.10
C THR A 88 -21.44 -12.22 -30.80
N ILE A 89 -20.27 -12.16 -30.17
CA ILE A 89 -19.06 -11.54 -30.71
C ILE A 89 -17.88 -12.49 -30.55
N ILE A 90 -16.77 -12.18 -31.22
CA ILE A 90 -15.51 -12.92 -31.12
C ILE A 90 -14.49 -12.10 -30.33
N LEU A 91 -13.89 -12.69 -29.29
CA LEU A 91 -12.65 -12.19 -28.71
C LEU A 91 -11.48 -12.92 -29.35
N THR A 92 -10.44 -12.19 -29.77
CA THR A 92 -9.26 -12.80 -30.39
C THR A 92 -7.95 -12.34 -29.77
N SER A 93 -6.99 -13.26 -29.71
CA SER A 93 -5.59 -12.95 -29.33
C SER A 93 -4.70 -12.63 -30.54
N SER A 94 -5.23 -12.73 -31.76
CA SER A 94 -4.55 -12.30 -32.98
C SER A 94 -4.81 -10.82 -33.23
N PHE A 95 -3.74 -10.07 -33.47
CA PHE A 95 -3.81 -8.62 -33.61
C PHE A 95 -4.86 -8.20 -34.66
N SER A 96 -5.85 -7.43 -34.22
CA SER A 96 -6.92 -6.90 -35.05
C SER A 96 -7.48 -5.61 -34.47
N LYS A 97 -8.08 -4.76 -35.32
CA LYS A 97 -8.83 -3.59 -34.85
C LYS A 97 -10.15 -4.05 -34.24
N CYS A 98 -10.50 -3.49 -33.09
CA CYS A 98 -11.75 -3.82 -32.43
C CYS A 98 -12.94 -3.20 -33.18
N ASN A 99 -14.00 -3.98 -33.37
CA ASN A 99 -15.28 -3.59 -33.96
C ASN A 99 -16.44 -4.34 -33.29
N GLU A 100 -17.67 -4.13 -33.75
CA GLU A 100 -18.89 -4.64 -33.10
C GLU A 100 -18.96 -6.17 -33.03
N GLY A 101 -18.27 -6.89 -33.92
CA GLY A 101 -18.26 -8.36 -33.97
C GLY A 101 -16.95 -9.01 -33.54
N LEU A 102 -15.86 -8.23 -33.41
CA LEU A 102 -14.52 -8.74 -33.12
C LEU A 102 -13.76 -7.79 -32.19
N VAL A 103 -13.31 -8.29 -31.05
CA VAL A 103 -12.52 -7.54 -30.07
C VAL A 103 -11.17 -8.22 -29.86
N PHE A 104 -10.08 -7.49 -30.12
CA PHE A 104 -8.73 -7.97 -29.82
C PHE A 104 -8.43 -7.85 -28.32
N VAL A 105 -7.79 -8.87 -27.76
CA VAL A 105 -7.29 -8.90 -26.39
C VAL A 105 -5.81 -9.25 -26.43
N ASN A 106 -4.97 -8.50 -25.70
CA ASN A 106 -3.51 -8.68 -25.70
C ASN A 106 -3.03 -9.90 -24.88
N TYR A 107 -3.76 -11.01 -24.89
CA TYR A 107 -3.44 -12.21 -24.14
C TYR A 107 -3.42 -13.45 -25.03
N LYS A 108 -2.24 -14.05 -25.21
CA LYS A 108 -2.08 -15.22 -26.10
C LYS A 108 -2.72 -16.50 -25.57
N GLY A 109 -2.85 -16.62 -24.25
CA GLY A 109 -3.49 -17.78 -23.60
C GLY A 109 -5.02 -17.72 -23.57
N LEU A 110 -5.63 -16.81 -24.34
CA LEU A 110 -7.06 -16.51 -24.29
C LEU A 110 -7.94 -17.77 -24.43
N VAL A 111 -7.66 -18.60 -25.43
CA VAL A 111 -8.45 -19.83 -25.67
C VAL A 111 -7.98 -21.00 -24.80
N SER A 112 -6.68 -21.12 -24.51
CA SER A 112 -6.12 -22.26 -23.78
C SER A 112 -6.50 -22.29 -22.31
N ASP A 113 -6.69 -21.12 -21.71
CA ASP A 113 -6.84 -21.01 -20.26
C ASP A 113 -8.30 -20.93 -19.84
N THR A 114 -9.19 -20.51 -20.73
CA THR A 114 -10.60 -20.25 -20.44
C THR A 114 -11.50 -21.45 -20.76
N ARG A 115 -12.71 -21.47 -20.19
CA ARG A 115 -13.70 -22.53 -20.42
C ARG A 115 -15.08 -21.96 -20.78
N CYS A 116 -15.86 -22.71 -21.54
CA CYS A 116 -17.26 -22.37 -21.80
C CYS A 116 -18.04 -22.20 -20.49
N GLY A 117 -18.86 -21.16 -20.43
CA GLY A 117 -19.65 -20.78 -19.26
C GLY A 117 -18.99 -19.70 -18.38
N GLU A 118 -17.66 -19.55 -18.43
CA GLU A 118 -16.93 -18.53 -17.66
C GLU A 118 -17.25 -17.10 -18.14
N ARG A 119 -17.05 -16.12 -17.26
CA ARG A 119 -17.33 -14.72 -17.54
C ARG A 119 -16.05 -13.99 -17.92
N ILE A 120 -16.22 -12.99 -18.78
CA ILE A 120 -15.18 -12.03 -19.12
C ILE A 120 -15.75 -10.64 -18.86
N LEU A 121 -15.03 -9.85 -18.09
CA LEU A 121 -15.42 -8.50 -17.71
C LEU A 121 -14.50 -7.49 -18.41
N ILE A 122 -15.06 -6.40 -18.93
CA ILE A 122 -14.31 -5.34 -19.59
C ILE A 122 -14.68 -3.98 -19.01
N ASP A 123 -13.68 -3.10 -18.86
CA ASP A 123 -13.82 -1.75 -18.29
C ASP A 123 -14.42 -1.78 -16.89
N ASP A 124 -13.74 -2.48 -15.97
CA ASP A 124 -14.12 -2.63 -14.56
C ASP A 124 -15.52 -3.25 -14.37
N GLY A 125 -15.86 -4.20 -15.25
CA GLY A 125 -17.13 -4.93 -15.20
C GLY A 125 -18.33 -4.22 -15.82
N LYS A 126 -18.16 -3.03 -16.41
CA LYS A 126 -19.26 -2.34 -17.12
C LYS A 126 -19.80 -3.14 -18.30
N ILE A 127 -18.90 -3.85 -18.99
CA ILE A 127 -19.26 -4.80 -20.04
C ILE A 127 -19.02 -6.19 -19.50
N ALA A 128 -20.03 -7.05 -19.59
CA ALA A 128 -19.98 -8.43 -19.13
C ALA A 128 -20.28 -9.37 -20.30
N LEU A 129 -19.40 -10.35 -20.49
CA LEU A 129 -19.46 -11.35 -21.55
C LEU A 129 -19.47 -12.75 -20.93
N GLN A 130 -20.02 -13.72 -21.64
CA GLN A 130 -19.98 -15.14 -21.27
C GLN A 130 -19.43 -15.96 -22.41
N ILE A 131 -18.49 -16.85 -22.10
CA ILE A 131 -17.89 -17.75 -23.09
C ILE A 131 -18.90 -18.81 -23.50
N THR A 132 -19.20 -18.89 -24.79
CA THR A 132 -20.12 -19.88 -25.36
C THR A 132 -19.43 -20.94 -26.19
N GLY A 133 -18.19 -20.69 -26.64
CA GLY A 133 -17.42 -21.62 -27.46
C GLY A 133 -16.08 -21.06 -27.92
N THR A 134 -15.40 -21.81 -28.77
CA THR A 134 -14.12 -21.44 -29.39
C THR A 134 -14.17 -21.66 -30.90
N GLU A 135 -13.45 -20.84 -31.66
CA GLU A 135 -13.29 -20.95 -33.12
C GLU A 135 -11.81 -21.04 -33.50
N GLY A 136 -11.20 -22.20 -33.28
CA GLY A 136 -9.76 -22.38 -33.47
C GLY A 136 -8.93 -21.94 -32.24
N PRO A 137 -7.61 -21.79 -32.40
CA PRO A 137 -6.69 -21.65 -31.26
C PRO A 137 -6.64 -20.24 -30.64
N ASP A 138 -7.22 -19.24 -31.30
CA ASP A 138 -7.03 -17.82 -30.97
C ASP A 138 -8.34 -17.00 -30.95
N ARG A 139 -9.50 -17.66 -31.04
CA ARG A 139 -10.82 -17.01 -31.04
C ARG A 139 -11.77 -17.65 -30.03
N LEU A 140 -12.27 -16.83 -29.11
CA LEU A 140 -13.37 -17.17 -28.21
C LEU A 140 -14.67 -16.60 -28.77
N VAL A 141 -15.69 -17.44 -28.85
CA VAL A 141 -17.07 -17.02 -29.13
C VAL A 141 -17.72 -16.69 -27.79
N VAL A 142 -18.20 -15.46 -27.66
CA VAL A 142 -18.79 -14.96 -26.42
C VAL A 142 -20.14 -14.31 -26.67
N LYS A 143 -21.05 -14.44 -25.71
CA LYS A 143 -22.31 -13.71 -25.67
C LYS A 143 -22.18 -12.48 -24.79
N VAL A 144 -22.65 -11.33 -25.27
CA VAL A 144 -22.71 -10.09 -24.49
C VAL A 144 -23.86 -10.20 -23.50
N LEU A 145 -23.55 -10.33 -22.20
CA LEU A 145 -24.54 -10.34 -21.13
C LEU A 145 -24.98 -8.91 -20.76
N SER A 146 -24.03 -8.00 -20.69
CA SER A 146 -24.25 -6.56 -20.48
C SER A 146 -23.36 -5.80 -21.45
N GLY A 147 -24.01 -5.11 -22.40
CA GLY A 147 -23.37 -4.29 -23.41
C GLY A 147 -22.99 -2.90 -22.94
N GLY A 148 -22.27 -2.16 -23.78
CA GLY A 148 -21.81 -0.81 -23.48
C GLY A 148 -20.82 -0.28 -24.51
N LEU A 149 -20.40 0.97 -24.31
CA LEU A 149 -19.38 1.60 -25.15
C LEU A 149 -17.99 1.07 -24.78
N LEU A 150 -17.39 0.28 -25.67
CA LEU A 150 -16.00 -0.11 -25.60
C LEU A 150 -15.11 0.98 -26.22
N THR A 151 -14.21 1.53 -25.43
CA THR A 151 -13.14 2.41 -25.92
C THR A 151 -11.80 1.68 -25.93
N SER A 152 -10.74 2.32 -26.44
CA SER A 152 -9.44 1.67 -26.63
C SER A 152 -8.76 1.29 -25.31
N ARG A 153 -8.02 0.16 -25.33
CA ARG A 153 -7.09 -0.25 -24.25
C ARG A 153 -7.74 -0.43 -22.88
N LYS A 154 -9.00 -0.89 -22.85
CA LYS A 154 -9.74 -1.16 -21.61
C LYS A 154 -9.28 -2.45 -20.95
N GLY A 155 -9.25 -2.47 -19.62
CA GLY A 155 -8.89 -3.65 -18.84
C GLY A 155 -9.86 -4.80 -19.11
N VAL A 156 -9.32 -6.02 -19.13
CA VAL A 156 -10.08 -7.26 -19.28
C VAL A 156 -9.77 -8.17 -18.10
N ASN A 157 -10.82 -8.64 -17.43
CA ASN A 157 -10.74 -9.46 -16.24
C ASN A 157 -11.42 -10.81 -16.49
N PHE A 158 -10.89 -11.86 -15.86
CA PHE A 158 -11.35 -13.24 -16.00
C PHE A 158 -11.56 -13.84 -14.61
N PRO A 159 -12.71 -13.57 -13.96
CA PRO A 159 -12.91 -13.87 -12.54
C PRO A 159 -12.80 -15.36 -12.20
N GLU A 160 -13.19 -16.22 -13.13
CA GLU A 160 -13.17 -17.69 -12.94
C GLU A 160 -11.92 -18.37 -13.51
N THR A 161 -11.05 -17.64 -14.21
CA THR A 161 -9.94 -18.23 -14.97
C THR A 161 -8.59 -18.00 -14.28
N ARG A 162 -7.84 -19.08 -14.05
CA ARG A 162 -6.43 -19.00 -13.64
C ARG A 162 -5.54 -18.73 -14.85
N LEU A 163 -5.26 -17.45 -15.10
CA LEU A 163 -4.44 -17.01 -16.22
C LEU A 163 -2.98 -17.44 -16.06
N ASN A 164 -2.40 -18.03 -17.10
CA ASN A 164 -0.97 -18.34 -17.18
C ASN A 164 -0.13 -17.14 -17.64
N VAL A 165 -0.18 -16.04 -16.87
CA VAL A 165 0.68 -14.86 -17.04
C VAL A 165 1.84 -14.88 -16.04
N PRO A 166 3.06 -14.44 -16.42
CA PRO A 166 4.14 -14.24 -15.46
C PRO A 166 3.78 -13.14 -14.45
N ALA A 167 4.29 -13.23 -13.23
CA ALA A 167 4.05 -12.20 -12.20
C ALA A 167 4.68 -10.84 -12.58
N LEU A 168 5.84 -10.88 -13.23
CA LEU A 168 6.58 -9.71 -13.70
C LEU A 168 6.67 -9.68 -15.21
N THR A 169 6.42 -8.52 -15.80
CA THR A 169 6.78 -8.25 -17.20
C THR A 169 8.27 -7.88 -17.30
N ASP A 170 8.83 -7.93 -18.50
CA ASP A 170 10.22 -7.47 -18.71
C ASP A 170 10.36 -5.97 -18.38
N ALA A 171 9.31 -5.17 -18.63
CA ALA A 171 9.25 -3.78 -18.21
C ALA A 171 9.28 -3.64 -16.68
N ASP A 172 8.57 -4.49 -15.94
CA ASP A 172 8.61 -4.46 -14.47
C ASP A 172 10.01 -4.78 -13.94
N LYS A 173 10.74 -5.71 -14.56
CA LYS A 173 12.13 -6.03 -14.18
C LYS A 173 13.06 -4.83 -14.37
N GLU A 174 12.93 -4.09 -15.46
CA GLU A 174 13.69 -2.83 -15.64
C GLU A 174 13.26 -1.74 -14.64
N ASN A 175 11.97 -1.65 -14.34
CA ASN A 175 11.44 -0.71 -13.35
C ASN A 175 11.92 -1.02 -11.92
N ILE A 176 12.15 -2.28 -11.58
CA ILE A 176 12.75 -2.68 -10.30
C ILE A 176 14.20 -2.16 -10.21
N LYS A 177 14.99 -2.26 -11.29
CA LYS A 177 16.35 -1.70 -11.33
C LYS A 177 16.32 -0.17 -11.14
N LEU A 178 15.39 0.49 -11.83
CA LEU A 178 15.18 1.93 -11.68
C LEU A 178 14.81 2.31 -10.23
N ALA A 179 13.96 1.51 -9.57
CA ALA A 179 13.58 1.75 -8.18
C ALA A 179 14.78 1.68 -7.22
N ILE A 180 15.74 0.77 -7.49
CA ILE A 180 16.98 0.67 -6.73
C ILE A 180 17.88 1.88 -7.01
N GLU A 181 18.07 2.25 -8.29
CA GLU A 181 18.84 3.44 -8.71
C GLU A 181 18.31 4.71 -8.02
N LEU A 182 16.99 4.84 -7.95
CA LEU A 182 16.32 6.00 -7.38
C LEU A 182 16.11 5.89 -5.87
N GLU A 183 16.60 4.84 -5.21
CA GLU A 183 16.50 4.63 -3.75
C GLU A 183 15.04 4.76 -3.25
N ILE A 184 14.12 4.06 -3.91
CA ILE A 184 12.71 4.01 -3.54
C ILE A 184 12.53 3.22 -2.24
N ASP A 185 11.58 3.64 -1.39
CA ASP A 185 11.36 3.02 -0.08
C ASP A 185 10.54 1.72 -0.18
N TRP A 186 9.56 1.70 -1.09
CA TRP A 186 8.60 0.62 -1.25
C TRP A 186 8.30 0.32 -2.72
N LEU A 187 8.15 -0.97 -3.04
CA LEU A 187 7.68 -1.47 -4.33
C LEU A 187 6.34 -2.19 -4.13
N ALA A 188 5.28 -1.76 -4.81
CA ALA A 188 4.04 -2.51 -4.86
C ALA A 188 3.99 -3.40 -6.11
N LEU A 189 3.77 -4.69 -5.90
CA LEU A 189 3.59 -5.68 -6.96
C LEU A 189 2.09 -5.85 -7.23
N SER A 190 1.66 -5.55 -8.46
CA SER A 190 0.28 -5.72 -8.92
C SER A 190 -0.03 -7.19 -9.26
N PHE A 191 -1.31 -7.56 -9.18
CA PHE A 191 -1.83 -8.88 -9.57
C PHE A 191 -1.13 -10.08 -8.91
N VAL A 192 -0.71 -9.92 -7.66
CA VAL A 192 -0.16 -11.02 -6.87
C VAL A 192 -1.21 -12.12 -6.78
N ARG A 193 -0.80 -13.36 -6.97
CA ARG A 193 -1.65 -14.56 -6.87
C ARG A 193 -1.05 -15.61 -5.95
N SER A 194 0.27 -15.57 -5.73
CA SER A 194 0.99 -16.59 -4.96
C SER A 194 2.19 -16.00 -4.22
N PRO A 195 2.71 -16.68 -3.17
CA PRO A 195 3.94 -16.27 -2.50
C PRO A 195 5.16 -16.21 -3.45
N LYS A 196 5.19 -17.07 -4.48
CA LYS A 196 6.30 -17.12 -5.44
C LYS A 196 6.48 -15.80 -6.19
N ASP A 197 5.39 -15.07 -6.44
CA ASP A 197 5.43 -13.78 -7.14
C ASP A 197 6.26 -12.76 -6.34
N ILE A 198 6.13 -12.77 -5.02
CA ILE A 198 6.87 -11.91 -4.09
C ILE A 198 8.32 -12.37 -3.95
N GLU A 199 8.55 -13.68 -3.89
CA GLU A 199 9.88 -14.27 -3.83
C GLU A 199 10.70 -13.96 -5.09
N GLU A 200 10.06 -13.93 -6.27
CA GLU A 200 10.71 -13.54 -7.53
C GLU A 200 11.22 -12.10 -7.47
N VAL A 201 10.40 -11.14 -7.03
CA VAL A 201 10.83 -9.74 -6.83
C VAL A 201 11.96 -9.68 -5.80
N ARG A 202 11.84 -10.42 -4.70
CA ARG A 202 12.87 -10.45 -3.65
C ARG A 202 14.21 -10.97 -4.17
N ALA A 203 14.19 -12.01 -5.00
CA ALA A 203 15.39 -12.55 -5.63
C ALA A 203 16.05 -11.51 -6.56
N LEU A 204 15.27 -10.77 -7.35
CA LEU A 204 15.79 -9.69 -8.20
C LEU A 204 16.44 -8.57 -7.38
N LEU A 205 15.81 -8.15 -6.28
CA LEU A 205 16.38 -7.14 -5.37
C LEU A 205 17.70 -7.63 -4.74
N GLN A 206 17.77 -8.90 -4.34
CA GLN A 206 18.98 -9.51 -3.79
C GLN A 206 20.11 -9.60 -4.82
N LEU A 207 19.80 -9.99 -6.06
CA LEU A 207 20.78 -10.06 -7.15
C LEU A 207 21.37 -8.69 -7.50
N ALA A 208 20.60 -7.61 -7.37
CA ALA A 208 21.11 -6.26 -7.59
C ALA A 208 22.14 -5.82 -6.53
N GLY A 209 22.25 -6.52 -5.40
CA GLY A 209 23.31 -6.31 -4.40
C GLY A 209 23.25 -4.98 -3.64
N SER A 210 22.21 -4.16 -3.83
CA SER A 210 22.06 -2.90 -3.10
C SER A 210 21.82 -3.16 -1.62
N MET A 211 22.52 -2.40 -0.76
CA MET A 211 22.30 -2.41 0.69
C MET A 211 20.97 -1.77 1.09
N ASN A 212 20.36 -0.98 0.20
CA ASN A 212 19.07 -0.33 0.42
C ASN A 212 18.03 -0.88 -0.56
N GLN A 213 17.46 -2.04 -0.22
CA GLN A 213 16.38 -2.65 -1.00
C GLN A 213 15.02 -2.11 -0.52
N PRO A 214 14.13 -1.67 -1.42
CA PRO A 214 12.76 -1.31 -1.07
C PRO A 214 12.03 -2.48 -0.39
N GLY A 215 11.08 -2.16 0.50
CA GLY A 215 10.15 -3.17 0.99
C GLY A 215 9.15 -3.57 -0.10
N ILE A 216 8.70 -4.83 -0.09
CA ILE A 216 7.75 -5.35 -1.09
C ILE A 216 6.33 -5.34 -0.53
N ILE A 217 5.44 -4.61 -1.21
CA ILE A 217 4.00 -4.56 -0.94
C ILE A 217 3.28 -5.51 -1.90
N ALA A 218 2.59 -6.52 -1.37
CA ALA A 218 1.73 -7.37 -2.19
C ALA A 218 0.37 -6.71 -2.38
N LYS A 219 -0.05 -6.48 -3.64
CA LYS A 219 -1.39 -5.96 -3.94
C LYS A 219 -2.36 -7.12 -4.09
N ILE A 220 -3.37 -7.16 -3.21
CA ILE A 220 -4.42 -8.17 -3.20
C ILE A 220 -5.54 -7.68 -4.10
N GLU A 221 -5.52 -8.17 -5.33
CA GLU A 221 -6.41 -7.78 -6.45
C GLU A 221 -7.10 -8.99 -7.08
N LYS A 222 -6.66 -10.20 -6.72
CA LYS A 222 -7.06 -11.45 -7.36
C LYS A 222 -7.68 -12.42 -6.36
N PRO A 223 -8.71 -13.19 -6.74
CA PRO A 223 -9.34 -14.18 -5.86
C PRO A 223 -8.32 -15.19 -5.32
N GLU A 224 -7.36 -15.62 -6.13
CA GLU A 224 -6.31 -16.57 -5.72
C GLU A 224 -5.43 -16.01 -4.61
N ALA A 225 -5.22 -14.70 -4.60
CA ALA A 225 -4.47 -14.00 -3.57
C ALA A 225 -5.22 -13.95 -2.24
N VAL A 226 -6.55 -13.90 -2.29
CA VAL A 226 -7.41 -14.00 -1.10
C VAL A 226 -7.37 -15.41 -0.55
N ASP A 227 -7.46 -16.42 -1.42
CA ASP A 227 -7.45 -17.85 -1.02
C ASP A 227 -6.09 -18.27 -0.40
N THR A 228 -4.98 -17.73 -0.92
CA THR A 228 -3.61 -18.04 -0.45
C THR A 228 -3.01 -16.93 0.42
N PHE A 229 -3.86 -16.05 0.96
CA PHE A 229 -3.43 -14.81 1.59
C PHE A 229 -2.42 -15.03 2.72
N SER A 230 -2.61 -16.03 3.58
CA SER A 230 -1.71 -16.29 4.71
C SER A 230 -0.29 -16.65 4.24
N GLU A 231 -0.13 -17.32 3.10
CA GLU A 231 1.18 -17.65 2.52
C GLU A 231 1.85 -16.41 1.92
N ILE A 232 1.10 -15.60 1.17
CA ILE A 232 1.56 -14.31 0.64
C ILE A 232 1.99 -13.38 1.78
N LEU A 233 1.17 -13.32 2.83
CA LEU A 233 1.44 -12.52 4.02
C LEU A 233 2.77 -12.90 4.66
N ASN A 234 3.18 -14.18 4.64
CA ASN A 234 4.45 -14.60 5.24
C ASN A 234 5.68 -14.04 4.50
N VAL A 235 5.60 -13.90 3.18
CA VAL A 235 6.74 -13.50 2.34
C VAL A 235 6.75 -12.01 1.95
N ALA A 236 5.60 -11.32 2.04
CA ALA A 236 5.49 -9.88 1.77
C ALA A 236 5.97 -9.02 2.95
N ASP A 237 6.43 -7.79 2.70
CA ASP A 237 6.80 -6.85 3.78
C ASP A 237 5.62 -5.97 4.21
N ALA A 238 4.66 -5.76 3.31
CA ALA A 238 3.41 -5.05 3.51
C ALA A 238 2.31 -5.58 2.58
N ILE A 239 1.06 -5.24 2.86
CA ILE A 239 -0.11 -5.62 2.05
C ILE A 239 -0.85 -4.36 1.58
N MET A 240 -1.35 -4.37 0.35
CA MET A 240 -2.29 -3.37 -0.16
C MET A 240 -3.57 -4.05 -0.63
N ILE A 241 -4.70 -3.65 -0.07
CA ILE A 241 -6.04 -4.10 -0.49
C ILE A 241 -6.52 -3.13 -1.56
N ALA A 242 -6.44 -3.54 -2.83
CA ALA A 242 -6.86 -2.73 -3.97
C ALA A 242 -8.31 -3.06 -4.33
N ARG A 243 -9.23 -2.32 -3.71
CA ARG A 243 -10.67 -2.62 -3.69
C ARG A 243 -11.35 -2.50 -5.05
N GLY A 244 -10.90 -1.57 -5.88
CA GLY A 244 -11.39 -1.37 -7.24
C GLY A 244 -11.13 -2.61 -8.09
N ASP A 245 -9.87 -3.05 -8.20
CA ASP A 245 -9.51 -4.24 -8.97
C ASP A 245 -10.11 -5.51 -8.34
N LEU A 246 -10.00 -5.68 -7.01
CA LEU A 246 -10.52 -6.87 -6.34
C LEU A 246 -12.06 -6.97 -6.45
N GLY A 247 -12.77 -5.86 -6.34
CA GLY A 247 -14.23 -5.79 -6.41
C GLY A 247 -14.81 -6.12 -7.79
N VAL A 248 -13.98 -6.12 -8.84
CA VAL A 248 -14.35 -6.62 -10.17
C VAL A 248 -14.24 -8.16 -10.23
N GLU A 249 -13.29 -8.74 -9.50
CA GLU A 249 -12.95 -10.17 -9.57
C GLU A 249 -13.71 -11.02 -8.54
N VAL A 250 -14.20 -10.43 -7.44
CA VAL A 250 -15.00 -11.12 -6.41
C VAL A 250 -16.41 -10.54 -6.31
N PRO A 251 -17.40 -11.30 -5.81
CA PRO A 251 -18.72 -10.75 -5.51
C PRO A 251 -18.59 -9.53 -4.59
N PHE A 252 -19.17 -8.39 -4.99
CA PHE A 252 -18.97 -7.09 -4.32
C PHE A 252 -19.41 -7.11 -2.84
N GLU A 253 -20.40 -7.93 -2.50
CA GLU A 253 -20.89 -8.11 -1.12
C GLU A 253 -19.87 -8.83 -0.21
N ARG A 254 -18.90 -9.56 -0.78
CA ARG A 254 -17.82 -10.20 -0.01
C ARG A 254 -16.67 -9.24 0.28
N LEU A 255 -16.52 -8.16 -0.49
CA LEU A 255 -15.36 -7.26 -0.41
C LEU A 255 -15.16 -6.66 1.00
N PRO A 256 -16.20 -6.18 1.72
CA PRO A 256 -16.01 -5.67 3.09
C PRO A 256 -15.51 -6.74 4.07
N ILE A 257 -15.94 -8.00 3.91
CA ILE A 257 -15.54 -9.11 4.76
C ILE A 257 -14.07 -9.45 4.51
N ILE A 258 -13.67 -9.52 3.24
CA ILE A 258 -12.27 -9.79 2.84
C ILE A 258 -11.33 -8.70 3.37
N GLN A 259 -11.71 -7.43 3.24
CA GLN A 259 -10.92 -6.32 3.77
C GLN A 259 -10.65 -6.48 5.28
N LYS A 260 -11.72 -6.68 6.07
CA LYS A 260 -11.63 -6.84 7.52
C LYS A 260 -10.75 -8.02 7.91
N ASP A 261 -10.88 -9.14 7.19
CA ASP A 261 -10.10 -10.33 7.47
C ASP A 261 -8.61 -10.13 7.19
N ILE A 262 -8.28 -9.57 6.02
CA ILE A 262 -6.90 -9.23 5.65
C ILE A 262 -6.27 -8.28 6.68
N ILE A 263 -6.97 -7.21 7.07
CA ILE A 263 -6.47 -6.24 8.05
C ILE A 263 -6.16 -6.93 9.39
N ARG A 264 -7.06 -7.78 9.90
CA ARG A 264 -6.83 -8.52 11.15
C ARG A 264 -5.60 -9.43 11.07
N GLN A 265 -5.44 -10.16 9.97
CA GLN A 265 -4.30 -11.04 9.76
C GLN A 265 -2.98 -10.25 9.65
N CYS A 266 -2.96 -9.13 8.92
CA CYS A 266 -1.82 -8.21 8.83
C CYS A 266 -1.40 -7.66 10.19
N ILE A 267 -2.38 -7.18 10.97
CA ILE A 267 -2.17 -6.70 12.33
C ILE A 267 -1.57 -7.81 13.19
N SER A 268 -2.07 -9.05 13.12
CA SER A 268 -1.53 -10.18 13.88
C SER A 268 -0.07 -10.47 13.51
N ALA A 269 0.24 -10.47 12.21
CA ALA A 269 1.59 -10.66 11.68
C ALA A 269 2.52 -9.46 11.88
N ALA A 270 2.01 -8.33 12.39
CA ALA A 270 2.71 -7.05 12.48
C ALA A 270 3.26 -6.54 11.13
N LYS A 271 2.50 -6.76 10.06
CA LYS A 271 2.79 -6.25 8.71
C LYS A 271 1.81 -5.12 8.39
N PRO A 272 2.30 -3.97 7.89
CA PRO A 272 1.44 -2.84 7.61
C PRO A 272 0.50 -3.15 6.45
N VAL A 273 -0.73 -2.65 6.57
CA VAL A 273 -1.78 -2.82 5.57
C VAL A 273 -2.29 -1.48 5.06
N ILE A 274 -2.38 -1.37 3.73
CA ILE A 274 -2.90 -0.22 3.02
C ILE A 274 -4.30 -0.56 2.51
N VAL A 275 -5.27 0.32 2.76
CA VAL A 275 -6.57 0.28 2.08
C VAL A 275 -6.54 1.30 0.94
N ALA A 276 -6.79 0.81 -0.29
CA ALA A 276 -6.58 1.56 -1.51
C ALA A 276 -7.82 1.59 -2.41
N THR A 277 -7.86 2.62 -3.27
CA THR A 277 -8.87 2.91 -4.31
C THR A 277 -10.26 3.25 -3.76
N GLN A 278 -11.03 4.08 -4.48
CA GLN A 278 -12.41 4.44 -4.12
C GLN A 278 -12.56 5.00 -2.69
N MET A 279 -11.57 5.76 -2.20
CA MET A 279 -11.62 6.35 -0.86
C MET A 279 -12.42 7.66 -0.88
N LEU A 280 -12.10 8.56 -1.83
CA LEU A 280 -12.73 9.87 -2.01
C LEU A 280 -12.98 10.15 -3.50
N GLU A 281 -13.32 9.13 -4.30
CA GLU A 281 -13.46 9.21 -5.76
C GLU A 281 -14.31 10.41 -6.24
N GLY A 282 -15.41 10.71 -5.55
CA GLY A 282 -16.27 11.85 -5.82
C GLY A 282 -15.55 13.20 -5.75
N MET A 283 -14.49 13.30 -4.93
CA MET A 283 -13.68 14.51 -4.82
C MET A 283 -12.76 14.78 -6.01
N MET A 284 -12.67 13.87 -6.98
CA MET A 284 -12.02 14.17 -8.26
C MET A 284 -12.67 15.36 -8.97
N ASN A 285 -13.99 15.51 -8.83
CA ASN A 285 -14.78 16.54 -9.50
C ASN A 285 -15.57 17.45 -8.54
N SER A 286 -15.52 17.18 -7.22
CA SER A 286 -16.27 17.89 -6.18
C SER A 286 -15.36 18.31 -5.04
N LEU A 287 -15.63 19.46 -4.43
CA LEU A 287 -14.92 19.89 -3.22
C LEU A 287 -15.36 19.11 -1.97
N GLN A 288 -16.52 18.47 -2.01
CA GLN A 288 -17.06 17.73 -0.87
C GLN A 288 -17.22 16.24 -1.22
N PRO A 289 -16.84 15.34 -0.30
CA PRO A 289 -17.09 13.92 -0.44
C PRO A 289 -18.54 13.59 -0.13
N THR A 290 -18.96 12.41 -0.58
CA THR A 290 -20.23 11.81 -0.20
C THR A 290 -20.20 11.27 1.23
N ARG A 291 -21.37 11.11 1.84
CA ARG A 291 -21.50 10.49 3.18
C ARG A 291 -21.00 9.03 3.19
N ALA A 292 -21.15 8.33 2.06
CA ALA A 292 -20.70 6.95 1.91
C ALA A 292 -19.16 6.86 1.97
N GLU A 293 -18.46 7.74 1.27
CA GLU A 293 -16.98 7.82 1.28
C GLU A 293 -16.43 8.18 2.66
N ILE A 294 -17.07 9.14 3.37
CA ILE A 294 -16.71 9.46 4.75
C ILE A 294 -16.84 8.23 5.66
N ASN A 295 -17.95 7.49 5.53
CA ASN A 295 -18.17 6.29 6.33
C ASN A 295 -17.17 5.17 5.98
N ASP A 296 -16.78 5.06 4.71
CA ASP A 296 -15.81 4.06 4.26
C ASP A 296 -14.40 4.33 4.80
N ILE A 297 -13.95 5.59 4.79
CA ILE A 297 -12.70 6.02 5.46
C ILE A 297 -12.77 5.70 6.94
N ALA A 298 -13.87 6.09 7.60
CA ALA A 298 -14.02 5.88 9.04
C ALA A 298 -13.94 4.39 9.41
N ASN A 299 -14.65 3.53 8.66
CA ASN A 299 -14.60 2.09 8.88
C ASN A 299 -13.22 1.50 8.60
N SER A 300 -12.51 1.98 7.58
CA SER A 300 -11.14 1.51 7.29
C SER A 300 -10.15 1.85 8.42
N VAL A 301 -10.33 3.00 9.08
CA VAL A 301 -9.57 3.36 10.29
C VAL A 301 -9.96 2.46 11.47
N LEU A 302 -11.25 2.24 11.70
CA LEU A 302 -11.75 1.39 12.79
C LEU A 302 -11.34 -0.07 12.64
N ASP A 303 -11.29 -0.58 11.40
CA ASP A 303 -10.78 -1.91 11.08
C ASP A 303 -9.29 -2.04 11.41
N GLY A 304 -8.58 -0.92 11.49
CA GLY A 304 -7.20 -0.84 11.93
C GLY A 304 -6.19 -0.73 10.80
N ALA A 305 -6.56 -0.18 9.63
CA ALA A 305 -5.63 0.08 8.55
C ALA A 305 -4.45 0.95 9.01
N ASP A 306 -3.22 0.57 8.63
CA ASP A 306 -2.05 1.40 8.91
C ASP A 306 -2.04 2.66 8.04
N THR A 307 -2.47 2.52 6.79
CA THR A 307 -2.41 3.57 5.78
C THR A 307 -3.65 3.55 4.88
N LEU A 308 -4.14 4.73 4.51
CA LEU A 308 -5.17 4.92 3.49
C LEU A 308 -4.57 5.58 2.25
N MET A 309 -5.04 5.22 1.05
CA MET A 309 -4.47 5.68 -0.21
C MET A 309 -5.45 6.44 -1.10
N LEU A 310 -5.07 7.65 -1.49
CA LEU A 310 -5.69 8.43 -2.56
C LEU A 310 -5.05 8.10 -3.91
N SER A 311 -5.90 7.86 -4.91
CA SER A 311 -5.56 7.42 -6.26
C SER A 311 -5.79 8.55 -7.28
N GLY A 312 -6.92 8.53 -7.99
CA GLY A 312 -7.25 9.55 -8.99
C GLY A 312 -7.50 10.92 -8.35
N GLU A 313 -7.95 10.93 -7.10
CA GLU A 313 -8.29 12.12 -6.30
C GLU A 313 -7.12 13.13 -6.27
N THR A 314 -5.90 12.64 -6.07
CA THR A 314 -4.69 13.49 -6.02
C THR A 314 -3.95 13.52 -7.35
N ALA A 315 -4.00 12.45 -8.14
CA ALA A 315 -3.21 12.37 -9.36
C ALA A 315 -3.78 13.25 -10.49
N THR A 316 -5.09 13.23 -10.69
CA THR A 316 -5.77 13.89 -11.80
C THR A 316 -7.01 14.67 -11.38
N GLY A 317 -7.44 14.57 -10.13
CA GLY A 317 -8.59 15.29 -9.59
C GLY A 317 -8.36 16.81 -9.53
N LEU A 318 -9.46 17.56 -9.51
CA LEU A 318 -9.45 19.02 -9.45
C LEU A 318 -9.00 19.58 -8.08
N HIS A 319 -9.07 18.76 -7.03
CA HIS A 319 -8.90 19.19 -5.63
C HIS A 319 -7.92 18.28 -4.86
N PRO A 320 -6.64 18.18 -5.28
CA PRO A 320 -5.70 17.22 -4.71
C PRO A 320 -5.34 17.53 -3.25
N ILE A 321 -5.21 18.80 -2.86
CA ILE A 321 -4.85 19.18 -1.49
C ILE A 321 -6.06 18.97 -0.57
N GLU A 322 -7.24 19.40 -0.99
CA GLU A 322 -8.48 19.30 -0.23
C GLU A 322 -8.89 17.84 0.00
N SER A 323 -8.58 16.95 -0.95
CA SER A 323 -8.75 15.50 -0.79
C SER A 323 -7.90 14.95 0.35
N VAL A 324 -6.62 15.35 0.42
CA VAL A 324 -5.72 14.97 1.53
C VAL A 324 -6.23 15.54 2.86
N GLU A 325 -6.57 16.83 2.90
CA GLU A 325 -7.09 17.46 4.11
C GLU A 325 -8.38 16.81 4.60
N THR A 326 -9.26 16.44 3.69
CA THR A 326 -10.52 15.75 4.02
C THR A 326 -10.24 14.39 4.63
N MET A 327 -9.40 13.57 3.99
CA MET A 327 -8.98 12.29 4.54
C MET A 327 -8.36 12.45 5.93
N GLN A 328 -7.46 13.43 6.09
CA GLN A 328 -6.79 13.74 7.36
C GLN A 328 -7.78 14.15 8.46
N ARG A 329 -8.77 15.00 8.15
CA ARG A 329 -9.81 15.42 9.11
C ARG A 329 -10.64 14.24 9.59
N VAL A 330 -11.05 13.35 8.68
CA VAL A 330 -11.85 12.16 9.02
C VAL A 330 -11.04 11.21 9.90
N ILE A 331 -9.81 10.87 9.49
CA ILE A 331 -8.91 10.00 10.28
C ILE A 331 -8.74 10.56 11.69
N ASN A 332 -8.37 11.85 11.81
CA ASN A 332 -8.16 12.48 13.11
C ASN A 332 -9.42 12.42 13.99
N ARG A 333 -10.61 12.63 13.41
CA ARG A 333 -11.86 12.60 14.18
C ARG A 333 -12.16 11.21 14.74
N ILE A 334 -11.92 10.15 13.96
CA ILE A 334 -12.11 8.76 14.39
C ILE A 334 -11.06 8.35 15.43
N GLU A 335 -9.79 8.71 15.24
CA GLU A 335 -8.76 8.41 16.24
C GLU A 335 -8.99 9.10 17.59
N LEU A 336 -9.55 10.31 17.56
CA LEU A 336 -9.90 11.07 18.76
C LEU A 336 -11.18 10.57 19.45
N SER A 337 -12.05 9.81 18.78
CA SER A 337 -13.25 9.23 19.42
C SER A 337 -12.88 8.16 20.46
N GLY A 338 -11.69 7.57 20.34
CA GLY A 338 -11.21 6.49 21.20
C GLY A 338 -11.78 5.11 20.83
N GLU A 339 -12.52 4.99 19.72
CA GLU A 339 -13.11 3.73 19.25
C GLU A 339 -12.10 2.82 18.54
N VAL A 340 -10.92 3.33 18.18
CA VAL A 340 -9.84 2.52 17.64
C VAL A 340 -9.33 1.58 18.74
N ASN A 341 -9.64 0.30 18.59
CA ASN A 341 -9.32 -0.72 19.58
C ASN A 341 -7.80 -0.84 19.78
N GLN A 342 -7.37 -0.84 21.05
CA GLN A 342 -6.03 -1.31 21.39
C GLN A 342 -6.01 -2.83 21.22
N ASN A 343 -5.04 -3.33 20.47
CA ASN A 343 -4.90 -4.76 20.29
C ASN A 343 -4.20 -5.36 21.51
N ARG A 344 -5.02 -5.86 22.47
CA ARG A 344 -4.54 -6.84 23.44
C ARG A 344 -4.30 -8.14 22.69
N ARG A 345 -3.03 -8.37 22.32
CA ARG A 345 -2.61 -9.66 21.79
C ARG A 345 -2.64 -10.69 22.91
N ASP A 346 -3.03 -11.91 22.56
CA ASP A 346 -2.85 -13.07 23.42
C ASP A 346 -1.38 -13.27 23.77
N ALA A 347 -1.12 -13.95 24.89
CA ALA A 347 0.22 -14.30 25.29
C ALA A 347 0.92 -15.08 24.16
N LEU A 348 2.11 -14.63 23.79
CA LEU A 348 2.90 -15.30 22.76
C LEU A 348 3.35 -16.68 23.25
N PRO A 349 3.37 -17.70 22.38
CA PRO A 349 3.96 -18.99 22.73
C PRO A 349 5.43 -18.80 23.16
N GLY A 350 5.80 -19.39 24.29
CA GLY A 350 7.12 -19.23 24.95
C GLY A 350 8.35 -19.76 24.18
N THR A 351 8.21 -20.10 22.91
CA THR A 351 9.18 -20.89 22.14
C THR A 351 9.71 -20.18 20.88
N THR A 352 9.30 -18.94 20.61
CA THR A 352 9.77 -18.22 19.41
C THR A 352 11.15 -17.60 19.58
N GLU A 353 11.91 -17.50 18.49
CA GLU A 353 13.27 -16.90 18.48
C GLU A 353 13.31 -15.43 18.97
N ARG A 354 12.17 -14.74 18.91
CA ARG A 354 11.98 -13.33 19.30
C ARG A 354 11.13 -13.17 20.55
N PHE A 355 10.83 -14.26 21.28
CA PHE A 355 9.94 -14.28 22.44
C PHE A 355 10.22 -13.16 23.46
N ILE A 356 11.48 -12.98 23.86
CA ILE A 356 11.89 -11.93 24.82
C ILE A 356 11.57 -10.53 24.28
N THR A 357 11.97 -10.24 23.04
CA THR A 357 11.72 -8.95 22.39
C THR A 357 10.23 -8.64 22.32
N ASP A 358 9.46 -9.63 21.88
CA ASP A 358 8.04 -9.44 21.67
C ASP A 358 7.28 -9.27 23.00
N THR A 359 7.67 -10.03 24.03
CA THR A 359 7.13 -9.91 25.38
C THR A 359 7.43 -8.52 25.96
N LEU A 360 8.65 -8.00 25.78
CA LEU A 360 9.00 -6.65 26.24
C LEU A 360 8.21 -5.57 25.50
N ILE A 361 8.00 -5.71 24.19
CA ILE A 361 7.20 -4.77 23.40
C ILE A 361 5.75 -4.78 23.89
N GLN A 362 5.16 -5.95 24.08
CA GLN A 362 3.81 -6.08 24.64
C GLN A 362 3.72 -5.42 26.03
N ASN A 363 4.64 -5.73 26.94
CA ASN A 363 4.66 -5.14 28.27
C ASN A 363 4.87 -3.62 28.24
N ALA A 364 5.68 -3.09 27.33
CA ALA A 364 5.84 -1.65 27.16
C ALA A 364 4.53 -0.96 26.75
N THR A 365 3.73 -1.59 25.88
CA THR A 365 2.43 -1.03 25.48
C THR A 365 1.39 -1.09 26.59
N GLN A 366 1.42 -2.14 27.41
CA GLN A 366 0.59 -2.25 28.60
C GLN A 366 1.00 -1.21 29.65
N LEU A 367 2.28 -1.15 30.00
CA LEU A 367 2.82 -0.18 30.93
C LEU A 367 2.53 1.25 30.48
N ALA A 368 2.62 1.54 29.18
CA ALA A 368 2.28 2.86 28.63
C ALA A 368 0.83 3.25 28.92
N THR A 369 -0.07 2.26 28.89
CA THR A 369 -1.49 2.47 29.18
C THR A 369 -1.71 2.67 30.68
N GLU A 370 -1.09 1.84 31.52
CA GLU A 370 -1.22 1.90 32.98
C GLU A 370 -0.62 3.18 33.59
N THR A 371 0.50 3.65 33.05
CA THR A 371 1.16 4.87 33.54
C THR A 371 0.75 6.12 32.78
N SER A 372 -0.22 6.02 31.86
CA SER A 372 -0.62 7.11 30.97
C SER A 372 0.57 7.78 30.24
N ALA A 373 1.56 6.97 29.84
CA ALA A 373 2.75 7.46 29.16
C ALA A 373 2.37 8.19 27.88
N LYS A 374 2.99 9.35 27.64
CA LYS A 374 2.78 10.13 26.42
C LYS A 374 3.45 9.52 25.21
N ALA A 375 4.56 8.81 25.43
CA ALA A 375 5.35 8.23 24.37
C ALA A 375 5.95 6.87 24.73
N ILE A 376 6.07 6.04 23.70
CA ILE A 376 6.99 4.91 23.65
C ILE A 376 8.08 5.28 22.64
N THR A 377 9.33 5.19 23.06
CA THR A 377 10.48 5.42 22.20
C THR A 377 11.24 4.12 21.99
N ALA A 378 11.81 3.93 20.82
CA ALA A 378 12.70 2.80 20.58
C ALA A 378 13.86 3.15 19.67
N TYR A 379 15.03 2.57 19.95
CA TYR A 379 16.13 2.55 18.98
C TYR A 379 16.15 1.23 18.22
N THR A 380 16.19 1.29 16.89
CA THR A 380 16.21 0.09 16.06
C THR A 380 16.99 0.33 14.78
N HIS A 381 17.74 -0.70 14.34
CA HIS A 381 18.50 -0.65 13.10
C HIS A 381 17.71 -1.24 11.92
N THR A 382 16.90 -2.28 12.19
CA THR A 382 16.11 -2.99 11.16
C THR A 382 14.65 -2.54 11.10
N GLY A 383 14.16 -1.85 12.14
CA GLY A 383 12.75 -1.45 12.22
C GLY A 383 11.86 -2.44 12.97
N TYR A 384 12.31 -3.66 13.27
CA TYR A 384 11.46 -4.73 13.86
C TYR A 384 10.59 -4.24 15.02
N THR A 385 11.20 -3.53 15.97
CA THR A 385 10.50 -2.97 17.14
C THR A 385 9.40 -1.97 16.75
N ALA A 386 9.61 -1.17 15.71
CA ALA A 386 8.63 -0.23 15.19
C ALA A 386 7.40 -0.95 14.61
N PHE A 387 7.61 -1.98 13.78
CA PHE A 387 6.52 -2.79 13.20
C PHE A 387 5.68 -3.45 14.29
N ARG A 388 6.33 -4.04 15.29
CA ARG A 388 5.65 -4.68 16.42
C ARG A 388 4.87 -3.67 17.28
N LEU A 389 5.49 -2.54 17.64
CA LEU A 389 4.83 -1.48 18.41
C LEU A 389 3.59 -0.94 17.68
N ALA A 390 3.71 -0.65 16.39
CA ALA A 390 2.60 -0.17 15.58
C ALA A 390 1.41 -1.15 15.63
N ALA A 391 1.67 -2.46 15.51
CA ALA A 391 0.64 -3.49 15.49
C ALA A 391 -0.15 -3.64 16.81
N HIS A 392 0.45 -3.28 17.95
CA HIS A 392 -0.23 -3.23 19.25
C HIS A 392 -1.19 -2.02 19.40
N ARG A 393 -1.12 -1.05 18.49
CA ARG A 393 -1.94 0.15 18.47
C ARG A 393 -1.96 0.92 19.82
N PRO A 394 -0.79 1.20 20.45
CA PRO A 394 -0.76 1.90 21.74
C PRO A 394 -1.35 3.31 21.65
N LYS A 395 -1.95 3.77 22.75
CA LYS A 395 -2.46 5.15 22.87
C LYS A 395 -1.31 6.17 22.88
N ALA A 396 -0.21 5.84 23.54
CA ALA A 396 1.04 6.59 23.51
C ALA A 396 1.55 6.79 22.08
N ARG A 397 2.24 7.91 21.83
CA ARG A 397 2.91 8.18 20.54
C ARG A 397 4.12 7.26 20.40
N ILE A 398 4.41 6.79 19.18
CA ILE A 398 5.56 5.92 18.93
C ILE A 398 6.65 6.76 18.25
N PHE A 399 7.80 6.91 18.91
CA PHE A 399 8.99 7.55 18.34
C PHE A 399 10.09 6.53 18.12
N ILE A 400 10.55 6.44 16.87
CA ILE A 400 11.59 5.49 16.49
C ILE A 400 12.85 6.25 16.15
N PHE A 401 13.96 5.84 16.74
CA PHE A 401 15.28 6.38 16.46
C PHE A 401 16.12 5.31 15.77
N THR A 402 16.99 5.75 14.85
CA THR A 402 17.78 4.82 14.03
C THR A 402 19.03 5.50 13.48
N ASP A 403 20.14 4.76 13.41
CA ASP A 403 21.35 5.14 12.65
C ASP A 403 21.32 4.66 11.19
N ASN A 404 20.28 3.95 10.79
CA ASN A 404 20.02 3.58 9.40
C ASN A 404 19.31 4.77 8.71
N PRO A 405 19.94 5.46 7.73
CA PRO A 405 19.37 6.65 7.10
C PRO A 405 18.15 6.37 6.23
N TRP A 406 17.94 5.12 5.82
CA TRP A 406 16.84 4.68 4.95
C TRP A 406 15.57 4.32 5.72
N LEU A 407 15.72 3.98 6.99
CA LEU A 407 14.63 3.48 7.80
C LEU A 407 13.58 4.57 8.13
N PRO A 408 13.93 5.85 8.40
CA PRO A 408 12.95 6.87 8.75
C PRO A 408 11.84 7.07 7.70
N SER A 409 12.19 7.15 6.42
CA SER A 409 11.23 7.26 5.33
C SER A 409 10.40 5.98 5.21
N ARG A 410 11.04 4.79 5.21
CA ARG A 410 10.33 3.51 5.14
C ARG A 410 9.27 3.33 6.23
N LEU A 411 9.57 3.77 7.45
CA LEU A 411 8.64 3.67 8.59
C LEU A 411 7.45 4.64 8.50
N LYS A 412 7.40 5.56 7.52
CA LYS A 412 6.24 6.45 7.29
C LYS A 412 4.98 5.69 6.84
N LEU A 413 5.10 4.41 6.47
CA LEU A 413 3.96 3.54 6.18
C LEU A 413 3.29 2.97 7.44
N LEU A 414 3.96 3.00 8.60
CA LEU A 414 3.48 2.31 9.80
C LEU A 414 2.55 3.21 10.61
N TRP A 415 1.46 2.63 11.12
CA TRP A 415 0.54 3.33 12.00
C TRP A 415 1.23 3.94 13.22
N GLY A 416 1.00 5.23 13.47
CA GLY A 416 1.39 5.94 14.69
C GLY A 416 2.88 6.14 14.91
N VAL A 417 3.73 5.70 13.96
CA VAL A 417 5.19 5.80 14.04
C VAL A 417 5.65 7.15 13.51
N GLU A 418 6.47 7.84 14.31
CA GLU A 418 7.32 8.94 13.85
C GLU A 418 8.78 8.53 14.02
N ALA A 419 9.52 8.50 12.91
CA ALA A 419 10.90 8.04 12.90
C ALA A 419 11.88 9.19 12.69
N LEU A 420 12.98 9.17 13.43
CA LEU A 420 14.06 10.15 13.37
C LEU A 420 15.39 9.44 13.15
N PHE A 421 16.18 10.00 12.24
CA PHE A 421 17.58 9.63 12.14
C PHE A 421 18.32 10.20 13.35
N LEU A 422 19.01 9.32 14.07
CA LEU A 422 19.90 9.68 15.17
C LEU A 422 21.21 8.91 14.99
N PRO A 423 22.32 9.58 14.63
CA PRO A 423 23.58 8.90 14.41
C PRO A 423 24.05 8.22 15.70
N LYS A 424 24.80 7.13 15.53
CA LYS A 424 25.35 6.36 16.64
C LYS A 424 26.20 7.27 17.54
N PRO A 425 25.91 7.35 18.85
CA PRO A 425 26.71 8.16 19.76
C PRO A 425 28.11 7.57 19.97
N SER A 426 29.04 8.43 20.41
CA SER A 426 30.31 8.01 21.00
C SER A 426 30.08 7.32 22.36
N LYS A 427 31.07 6.56 22.85
CA LYS A 427 30.98 5.74 24.09
C LYS A 427 30.61 6.51 25.37
N THR A 428 30.65 7.85 25.34
CA THR A 428 30.48 8.73 26.50
C THR A 428 29.10 9.39 26.62
N VAL A 429 28.19 9.18 25.66
CA VAL A 429 26.89 9.88 25.64
C VAL A 429 25.74 8.97 26.05
N ASP A 430 24.92 9.42 27.00
CA ASP A 430 23.66 8.77 27.36
C ASP A 430 22.64 8.90 26.22
N TYR A 431 22.34 7.77 25.59
CA TYR A 431 21.43 7.68 24.46
C TYR A 431 20.00 8.10 24.82
N THR A 432 19.58 7.86 26.07
CA THR A 432 18.25 8.23 26.58
C THR A 432 18.08 9.74 26.60
N GLU A 433 19.13 10.44 27.03
CA GLU A 433 19.16 11.90 27.09
C GLU A 433 19.13 12.52 25.68
N MET A 434 19.85 11.96 24.71
CA MET A 434 19.80 12.43 23.32
C MET A 434 18.39 12.33 22.72
N MET A 435 17.71 11.19 22.91
CA MET A 435 16.33 11.02 22.46
C MET A 435 15.40 12.03 23.13
N ARG A 436 15.51 12.20 24.45
CA ARG A 436 14.71 13.16 25.22
C ARG A 436 14.89 14.60 24.73
N GLN A 437 16.13 14.99 24.46
CA GLN A 437 16.44 16.30 23.88
C GLN A 437 15.87 16.46 22.47
N ALA A 438 15.92 15.43 21.63
CA ALA A 438 15.32 15.48 20.30
C ALA A 438 13.79 15.69 20.38
N LEU A 439 13.10 15.00 21.30
CA LEU A 439 11.65 15.11 21.46
C LEU A 439 11.21 16.47 22.02
N THR A 440 11.95 17.01 22.99
CA THR A 440 11.67 18.32 23.58
C THR A 440 11.97 19.47 22.61
N ARG A 441 13.07 19.41 21.85
CA ARG A 441 13.39 20.42 20.81
C ARG A 441 12.31 20.50 19.73
N ASN A 442 11.71 19.36 19.35
CA ASN A 442 10.61 19.30 18.40
C ASN A 442 9.23 19.63 19.02
N ARG A 443 9.18 19.98 20.32
CA ARG A 443 7.94 20.26 21.09
C ARG A 443 6.93 19.11 21.00
N TRP A 444 7.41 17.88 21.00
CA TRP A 444 6.57 16.70 20.95
C TRP A 444 6.24 16.12 22.32
N LEU A 445 7.04 16.45 23.32
CA LEU A 445 6.87 16.10 24.72
C LEU A 445 7.29 17.29 25.59
N ASP A 446 6.62 17.44 26.73
CA ASP A 446 6.87 18.46 27.75
C ASP A 446 7.58 17.86 28.96
N LYS A 447 8.23 18.71 29.77
CA LYS A 447 8.89 18.29 31.01
C LYS A 447 7.88 17.65 31.96
N GLY A 448 8.22 16.49 32.51
CA GLY A 448 7.35 15.69 33.38
C GLY A 448 6.48 14.66 32.64
N ASP A 449 6.45 14.65 31.31
CA ASP A 449 5.77 13.59 30.56
C ASP A 449 6.42 12.23 30.81
N VAL A 450 5.60 11.21 31.06
CA VAL A 450 6.07 9.83 31.24
C VAL A 450 6.37 9.20 29.88
N VAL A 451 7.54 8.58 29.76
CA VAL A 451 8.05 7.96 28.53
C VAL A 451 8.58 6.57 28.83
N ILE A 452 8.30 5.63 27.93
CA ILE A 452 8.86 4.27 27.97
C ILE A 452 9.88 4.11 26.86
N HIS A 453 11.07 3.65 27.21
CA HIS A 453 12.18 3.43 26.31
C HIS A 453 12.40 1.94 26.09
N LEU A 454 12.43 1.53 24.82
CA LEU A 454 12.78 0.18 24.38
C LEU A 454 14.13 0.21 23.64
N ALA A 455 15.05 -0.65 24.04
CA ALA A 455 16.37 -0.73 23.42
C ALA A 455 16.93 -2.15 23.44
N SER A 456 17.99 -2.36 22.65
CA SER A 456 18.93 -3.45 22.88
C SER A 456 20.11 -2.92 23.68
N PHE A 457 20.51 -3.64 24.73
CA PHE A 457 21.68 -3.34 25.54
C PHE A 457 22.68 -4.51 25.49
N PRO A 458 23.97 -4.24 25.22
CA PRO A 458 24.54 -2.94 24.86
C PRO A 458 24.10 -2.47 23.46
N LEU A 459 23.78 -1.17 23.31
CA LEU A 459 23.29 -0.56 22.06
C LEU A 459 24.23 -0.79 20.86
N SER A 460 25.53 -0.92 21.13
CA SER A 460 26.56 -1.15 20.11
C SER A 460 26.40 -2.50 19.39
N ALA A 461 25.77 -3.49 20.01
CA ALA A 461 25.65 -4.85 19.49
C ALA A 461 24.56 -5.00 18.41
N LYS A 462 23.74 -3.96 18.16
CA LYS A 462 22.60 -4.00 17.23
C LYS A 462 21.71 -5.25 17.41
N GLY A 463 21.62 -5.71 18.66
CA GLY A 463 20.92 -6.93 19.03
C GLY A 463 19.41 -6.77 19.07
N LYS A 464 18.74 -7.86 19.45
CA LYS A 464 17.30 -7.90 19.73
C LYS A 464 16.95 -7.00 20.93
N THR A 465 15.77 -6.38 20.93
CA THR A 465 15.30 -5.57 22.08
C THR A 465 15.23 -6.45 23.33
N ASN A 466 15.93 -6.04 24.39
CA ASN A 466 16.05 -6.77 25.65
C ASN A 466 15.97 -5.84 26.89
N MET A 467 15.78 -4.54 26.69
CA MET A 467 15.69 -3.54 27.75
C MET A 467 14.40 -2.73 27.63
N LEU A 468 13.73 -2.54 28.78
CA LEU A 468 12.60 -1.63 28.96
C LEU A 468 12.96 -0.69 30.12
N TYR A 469 12.82 0.61 29.91
CA TYR A 469 13.12 1.63 30.89
C TYR A 469 12.01 2.69 30.91
N LEU A 470 11.49 3.01 32.09
CA LEU A 470 10.47 4.04 32.28
C LEU A 470 11.13 5.28 32.88
N ALA A 471 10.84 6.44 32.30
CA ALA A 471 11.39 7.73 32.72
C ALA A 471 10.36 8.85 32.58
N SER A 472 10.70 10.01 33.14
CA SER A 472 10.02 11.28 32.90
C SER A 472 10.92 12.22 32.09
N VAL A 473 10.34 12.99 31.16
CA VAL A 473 11.05 14.01 30.38
C VAL A 473 11.57 15.15 31.24
#